data_AF-A0A0N1J6N8-F1
#
_entry.id   AF-A0A0N1J6N8-F1
#
_cell.length_a   1.000
_cell.length_b   1.000
_cell.length_c   1.000
_cell.angle_alpha   90.00
_cell.angle_beta   90.00
_cell.angle_gamma   90.00
#
_symmetry.space_group_name_H-M   'P 1'
#
loop_
_entity.id
_entity.type
_entity.pdbx_description
1 polymer ?
#
loop_
_entity_poly.entity_id
_entity_poly.type
_entity_poly.pdbx_seq_one_letter_code
_entity_poly.pdbx_strand_id
1 'polypeptide(L)'
;MKRRLKKKVQNKYNIFKEAKRQKHKLKGNQCLEYELLPMGKGDKISLLNDEMTPDYPNVSHWIVDVYYRKIENVFQVRIFPCSKFGGSPTKSPVRMIFSCDNVFKKVVEDIKKDKFWDAEY
;
A
#
# COMPACT_ATOMS: atom_id res chain seq x y z
N MET A 1 -21.30 22.54 4.53
CA MET A 1 -21.09 21.36 5.42
C MET A 1 -20.94 19.99 4.71
N LYS A 2 -21.39 19.78 3.46
CA LYS A 2 -21.45 18.43 2.82
C LYS A 2 -20.11 17.79 2.37
N ARG A 3 -19.06 18.57 2.07
CA ARG A 3 -17.77 18.05 1.54
C ARG A 3 -16.99 17.22 2.57
N ARG A 4 -17.01 17.63 3.85
CA ARG A 4 -16.24 16.98 4.93
C ARG A 4 -16.77 15.58 5.26
N LEU A 5 -18.10 15.40 5.20
CA LEU A 5 -18.76 14.11 5.37
C LEU A 5 -18.48 13.17 4.19
N LYS A 6 -18.62 13.62 2.94
CA LYS A 6 -18.24 12.81 1.75
C LYS A 6 -16.78 12.34 1.79
N LYS A 7 -15.85 13.20 2.25
CA LYS A 7 -14.43 12.85 2.37
C LYS A 7 -14.15 11.77 3.43
N LYS A 8 -14.92 11.72 4.53
CA LYS A 8 -14.85 10.63 5.52
C LYS A 8 -15.36 9.31 4.97
N VAL A 9 -16.39 9.35 4.12
CA VAL A 9 -16.92 8.15 3.44
C VAL A 9 -15.90 7.59 2.45
N GLN A 10 -15.20 8.46 1.71
CA GLN A 10 -14.20 8.04 0.70
C GLN A 10 -12.82 7.64 1.26
N ASN A 11 -12.40 8.13 2.43
CA ASN A 11 -11.11 7.80 3.03
C ASN A 11 -11.30 7.40 4.49
N LYS A 12 -11.87 6.21 4.70
CA LYS A 12 -12.21 5.67 6.02
C LYS A 12 -10.97 5.34 6.84
N TYR A 13 -9.88 4.92 6.19
CA TYR A 13 -8.66 4.45 6.83
C TYR A 13 -7.45 5.31 6.43
N ASN A 14 -6.46 5.38 7.33
CA ASN A 14 -5.19 6.00 7.04
C ASN A 14 -4.07 4.98 7.22
N ILE A 15 -3.73 4.32 6.11
CA ILE A 15 -2.78 3.21 6.07
C ILE A 15 -1.38 3.71 6.41
N PHE A 16 -1.01 4.93 6.01
CA PHE A 16 0.30 5.51 6.33
C PHE A 16 0.50 5.69 7.84
N LYS A 17 -0.50 6.26 8.52
CA LYS A 17 -0.47 6.40 9.98
C LYS A 17 -0.51 5.05 10.66
N GLU A 18 -1.20 4.07 10.10
CA GLU A 18 -1.23 2.70 10.61
C GLU A 18 0.17 2.05 10.52
N ALA A 19 0.81 2.05 9.35
CA ALA A 19 2.17 1.55 9.17
C ALA A 19 3.17 2.22 10.12
N LYS A 20 3.12 3.57 10.24
CA LYS A 20 3.94 4.33 11.18
C LYS A 20 3.73 3.87 12.63
N ARG A 21 2.48 3.69 13.06
CA ARG A 21 2.17 3.18 14.41
C ARG A 21 2.69 1.76 14.62
N GLN A 22 2.52 0.88 13.62
CA GLN A 22 2.95 -0.52 13.70
C GLN A 22 4.47 -0.63 13.75
N LYS A 23 5.22 0.28 13.12
CA LYS A 23 6.70 0.31 13.19
C LYS A 23 7.21 0.55 14.60
N HIS A 24 6.53 1.38 15.38
CA HIS A 24 6.90 1.72 16.75
C HIS A 24 6.35 0.74 17.81
N LYS A 25 5.62 -0.30 17.42
CA LYS A 25 5.13 -1.28 18.40
C LYS A 25 6.25 -2.17 18.91
N LEU A 26 6.23 -2.40 20.22
CA LEU A 26 7.13 -3.34 20.90
C LEU A 26 6.59 -4.79 20.91
N LYS A 27 5.28 -4.97 20.72
CA LYS A 27 4.59 -6.28 20.78
C LYS A 27 3.57 -6.40 19.65
N GLY A 28 3.39 -7.62 19.13
CA GLY A 28 2.48 -7.94 18.02
C GLY A 28 3.12 -7.83 16.64
N ASN A 29 2.29 -7.74 15.59
CA ASN A 29 2.76 -7.60 14.20
C ASN A 29 3.43 -6.23 14.00
N GLN A 30 4.76 -6.23 13.98
CA GLN A 30 5.57 -5.04 13.76
C GLN A 30 5.86 -4.84 12.27
N CYS A 31 5.62 -3.62 11.78
CA CYS A 31 6.05 -3.19 10.46
C CYS A 31 7.54 -2.90 10.51
N LEU A 32 8.36 -3.51 9.66
CA LEU A 32 9.80 -3.27 9.62
C LEU A 32 10.09 -1.95 8.90
N GLU A 33 9.60 -1.85 7.66
CA GLU A 33 9.78 -0.72 6.77
C GLU A 33 8.49 -0.39 6.03
N TYR A 34 8.36 0.89 5.68
CA TYR A 34 7.25 1.37 4.85
C TYR A 34 7.70 2.57 4.03
N GLU A 35 7.09 2.76 2.85
CA GLU A 35 7.34 3.90 1.99
C GLU A 35 6.02 4.37 1.33
N LEU A 36 5.89 5.68 1.16
CA LEU A 36 4.77 6.32 0.46
C LEU A 36 5.31 6.88 -0.85
N LEU A 37 4.84 6.34 -1.97
CA LEU A 37 5.36 6.63 -3.31
C LEU A 37 4.26 7.24 -4.18
N PRO A 38 4.54 8.25 -5.01
CA PRO A 38 3.59 8.68 -6.03
C PRO A 38 3.36 7.53 -7.01
N MET A 39 2.11 7.38 -7.46
CA MET A 39 1.77 6.39 -8.46
C MET A 39 2.25 6.86 -9.83
N GLY A 40 2.90 5.98 -10.59
CA GLY A 40 3.30 6.24 -11.96
C GLY A 40 2.09 6.33 -12.90
N LYS A 41 2.33 6.72 -14.15
CA LYS A 41 1.25 6.90 -15.13
C LYS A 41 0.73 5.55 -15.61
N GLY A 42 1.64 4.60 -15.88
CA GLY A 42 1.32 3.23 -16.23
C GLY A 42 0.53 2.55 -15.13
N ASP A 43 1.04 2.62 -13.89
CA ASP A 43 0.37 2.06 -12.71
C ASP A 43 -1.06 2.57 -12.52
N LYS A 44 -1.26 3.88 -12.77
CA LYS A 44 -2.58 4.49 -12.68
C LYS A 44 -3.51 3.99 -13.77
N ILE A 45 -3.02 3.84 -15.00
CA ILE A 45 -3.82 3.32 -16.13
C ILE A 45 -4.22 1.86 -15.84
N SER A 46 -3.27 1.02 -15.41
CA SER A 46 -3.55 -0.38 -15.07
C SER A 46 -4.61 -0.48 -13.97
N LEU A 47 -4.51 0.31 -12.90
CA LEU A 47 -5.50 0.34 -11.82
C LEU A 47 -6.89 0.84 -12.28
N LEU A 48 -6.95 1.69 -13.30
CA LEU A 48 -8.20 2.16 -13.91
C LEU A 48 -8.84 1.08 -14.81
N ASN A 49 -8.03 0.21 -15.41
CA ASN A 49 -8.50 -0.83 -16.32
C ASN A 49 -8.95 -2.10 -15.57
N ASP A 50 -8.38 -2.39 -14.40
CA ASP A 50 -8.60 -3.63 -13.63
C ASP A 50 -9.94 -3.72 -12.87
N GLU A 51 -10.96 -2.94 -13.23
CA GLU A 51 -12.28 -2.83 -12.56
C GLU A 51 -12.26 -2.48 -11.04
N MET A 52 -11.09 -2.40 -10.39
CA MET A 52 -10.92 -2.04 -8.97
C MET A 52 -11.09 -0.54 -8.70
N THR A 53 -11.32 0.24 -9.75
CA THR A 53 -11.45 1.69 -9.73
C THR A 53 -12.58 2.25 -8.85
N PRO A 54 -13.78 1.63 -8.77
CA PRO A 54 -14.87 2.13 -7.92
C PRO A 54 -14.47 2.17 -6.44
N ASP A 55 -13.58 1.26 -6.05
CA ASP A 55 -13.12 1.14 -4.68
C ASP A 55 -12.08 2.19 -4.32
N TYR A 56 -11.41 2.86 -5.26
CA TYR A 56 -10.32 3.81 -4.98
C TYR A 56 -10.40 5.14 -5.77
N PRO A 57 -11.48 5.94 -5.60
CA PRO A 57 -11.77 7.09 -6.46
C PRO A 57 -10.78 8.27 -6.35
N ASN A 58 -9.91 8.31 -5.35
CA ASN A 58 -8.94 9.40 -5.12
C ASN A 58 -7.50 8.89 -4.99
N VAL A 59 -7.21 7.75 -5.62
CA VAL A 59 -5.88 7.15 -5.59
C VAL A 59 -4.87 8.02 -6.34
N SER A 60 -3.69 8.19 -5.74
CA SER A 60 -2.58 8.94 -6.33
C SER A 60 -1.21 8.43 -5.89
N HIS A 61 -1.15 7.62 -4.85
CA HIS A 61 0.07 7.13 -4.23
C HIS A 61 -0.07 5.65 -3.89
N TRP A 62 1.06 4.97 -3.79
CA TRP A 62 1.20 3.65 -3.21
C TRP A 62 1.75 3.77 -1.79
N ILE A 63 1.23 2.94 -0.88
CA ILE A 63 1.96 2.58 0.33
C ILE A 63 2.45 1.18 0.18
N VAL A 64 3.75 1.01 0.39
CA VAL A 64 4.38 -0.30 0.54
C VAL A 64 4.75 -0.43 2.00
N ASP A 65 4.38 -1.53 2.63
CA ASP A 65 4.89 -1.90 3.94
C ASP A 65 5.36 -3.35 3.96
N VAL A 66 6.30 -3.66 4.86
CA VAL A 66 6.83 -5.02 5.02
C VAL A 66 6.77 -5.48 6.47
N TYR A 67 6.39 -6.74 6.63
CA TYR A 67 6.29 -7.46 7.89
C TYR A 67 7.08 -8.75 7.79
N TYR A 68 7.59 -9.23 8.91
CA TYR A 68 8.17 -10.58 9.01
C TYR A 68 7.24 -11.47 9.82
N ARG A 69 6.76 -12.54 9.19
CA ARG A 69 5.89 -13.55 9.81
C ARG A 69 6.75 -14.65 10.39
N LYS A 70 7.00 -14.56 11.70
CA LYS A 70 7.88 -15.52 12.42
C LYS A 70 7.47 -16.98 12.28
N ILE A 71 6.16 -17.27 12.30
CA ILE A 71 5.64 -18.65 12.25
C ILE A 71 5.93 -19.30 10.89
N GLU A 72 5.76 -18.53 9.82
CA GLU A 72 5.94 -19.00 8.43
C GLU A 72 7.38 -18.78 7.94
N ASN A 73 8.21 -18.07 8.71
CA ASN A 73 9.56 -17.63 8.34
C ASN A 73 9.61 -16.90 6.97
N VAL A 74 8.62 -16.04 6.69
CA VAL A 74 8.53 -15.28 5.44
C VAL A 74 8.35 -13.79 5.68
N PHE A 75 8.87 -12.98 4.77
CA PHE A 75 8.53 -11.58 4.63
C PHE A 75 7.22 -11.44 3.85
N GLN A 76 6.34 -10.62 4.38
CA GLN A 76 5.10 -10.22 3.72
C GLN A 76 5.21 -8.73 3.36
N VAL A 77 5.31 -8.45 2.07
CA VAL A 77 5.20 -7.08 1.53
C VAL A 77 3.76 -6.84 1.11
N ARG A 78 3.19 -5.70 1.49
CA ARG A 78 1.81 -5.33 1.15
C ARG A 78 1.81 -4.00 0.44
N ILE A 79 1.04 -3.92 -0.64
CA ILE A 79 0.89 -2.71 -1.45
C ILE A 79 -0.55 -2.23 -1.38
N PHE A 80 -0.72 -0.96 -1.01
CA PHE A 80 -2.01 -0.31 -0.86
C PHE A 80 -2.13 0.91 -1.76
N PRO A 81 -3.18 1.02 -2.56
CA PRO A 81 -3.53 2.28 -3.20
C PRO A 81 -4.06 3.27 -2.15
N CYS A 82 -3.56 4.50 -2.22
CA CYS A 82 -3.99 5.56 -1.31
C CYS A 82 -3.91 6.96 -1.95
N SER A 83 -4.42 7.93 -1.22
CA SER A 83 -4.16 9.35 -1.46
C SER A 83 -2.75 9.76 -1.00
N LYS A 84 -2.29 10.94 -1.41
CA LYS A 84 -1.01 11.56 -0.97
C LYS A 84 -0.78 11.68 0.53
N PHE A 85 -1.81 11.45 1.35
CA PHE A 85 -1.75 11.49 2.81
C PHE A 85 -1.92 10.09 3.46
N GLY A 86 -1.90 9.04 2.65
CA GLY A 86 -2.13 7.66 3.07
C GLY A 86 -3.59 7.28 3.34
N GLY A 87 -4.53 8.16 2.99
CA GLY A 87 -5.96 7.86 3.12
C GLY A 87 -6.39 6.83 2.09
N SER A 88 -7.10 5.80 2.53
CA SER A 88 -7.69 4.75 1.69
C SER A 88 -9.10 4.40 2.18
N PRO A 89 -10.04 4.05 1.29
CA PRO A 89 -11.38 3.58 1.66
C PRO A 89 -11.38 2.20 2.32
N THR A 90 -10.39 1.35 2.02
CA THR A 90 -10.25 0.01 2.60
C THR A 90 -8.90 -0.16 3.31
N LYS A 91 -8.82 -1.17 4.18
CA LYS A 91 -7.59 -1.65 4.84
C LYS A 91 -6.96 -2.84 4.12
N SER A 92 -7.57 -3.33 3.06
CA SER A 92 -7.07 -4.47 2.31
C SER A 92 -6.02 -4.00 1.30
N PRO A 93 -4.86 -4.68 1.21
CA PRO A 93 -3.89 -4.41 0.16
C PRO A 93 -4.44 -4.91 -1.18
N VAL A 94 -4.03 -4.24 -2.25
CA VAL A 94 -4.32 -4.68 -3.62
C VAL A 94 -3.41 -5.85 -4.00
N ARG A 95 -2.18 -5.87 -3.47
CA ARG A 95 -1.23 -6.96 -3.70
C ARG A 95 -0.49 -7.29 -2.42
N MET A 96 -0.29 -8.59 -2.18
CA MET A 96 0.57 -9.12 -1.14
C MET A 96 1.59 -10.04 -1.77
N ILE A 97 2.85 -9.84 -1.41
CA ILE A 97 3.98 -10.64 -1.87
C ILE A 97 4.54 -11.36 -0.65
N PHE A 98 4.72 -12.66 -0.75
CA PHE A 98 5.33 -13.50 0.28
C PHE A 98 6.66 -14.02 -0.24
N SER A 99 7.73 -13.79 0.50
CA SER A 99 9.08 -14.16 0.09
C SER A 99 9.91 -14.58 1.30
N CYS A 100 10.82 -15.54 1.10
CA CYS A 100 11.80 -15.91 2.13
C CYS A 100 12.78 -14.76 2.40
N ASP A 101 13.07 -13.96 1.37
CA ASP A 101 13.95 -12.79 1.46
C ASP A 101 13.17 -11.47 1.56
N ASN A 102 13.78 -10.46 2.17
CA ASN A 102 13.20 -9.12 2.25
C ASN A 102 13.30 -8.39 0.91
N VAL A 103 12.28 -8.56 0.05
CA VAL A 103 12.19 -7.93 -1.28
C VAL A 103 11.68 -6.48 -1.26
N PHE A 104 11.52 -5.85 -0.09
CA PHE A 104 10.92 -4.52 0.05
C PHE A 104 11.57 -3.46 -0.84
N LYS A 105 12.90 -3.35 -0.82
CA LYS A 105 13.63 -2.34 -1.62
C LYS A 105 13.45 -2.55 -3.12
N LYS A 106 13.46 -3.81 -3.57
CA LYS A 106 13.22 -4.16 -4.98
C LYS A 106 11.84 -3.69 -5.42
N VAL A 107 10.79 -4.01 -4.65
CA VAL A 107 9.41 -3.59 -4.93
C VAL A 107 9.29 -2.07 -4.99
N VAL A 108 9.92 -1.35 -4.05
CA VAL A 108 9.95 0.12 -4.04
C VAL A 108 10.60 0.68 -5.31
N GLU A 109 11.73 0.12 -5.74
CA GLU A 109 12.42 0.55 -6.95
C GLU A 109 11.61 0.29 -8.21
N ASP A 110 10.94 -0.85 -8.29
CA ASP A 110 10.10 -1.21 -9.43
C ASP A 110 8.87 -0.29 -9.53
N ILE A 111 8.26 0.08 -8.40
CA ILE A 111 7.20 1.11 -8.36
C ILE A 111 7.75 2.47 -8.82
N LYS A 112 8.94 2.87 -8.37
CA LYS A 112 9.56 4.14 -8.81
C LYS A 112 9.85 4.16 -10.32
N LYS A 113 10.04 2.99 -10.94
CA LYS A 113 10.23 2.82 -12.38
C LYS A 113 8.92 2.62 -13.16
N ASP A 114 7.75 2.72 -12.50
CA ASP A 114 6.42 2.49 -13.10
C ASP A 114 6.28 1.07 -13.68
N LYS A 115 6.93 0.08 -13.04
CA LYS A 115 6.95 -1.35 -13.45
C LYS A 115 6.29 -2.27 -12.43
N PHE A 116 5.46 -1.73 -11.55
CA PHE A 116 4.87 -2.51 -10.46
C PHE A 116 3.99 -3.66 -10.98
N TRP A 117 3.22 -3.41 -12.04
CA TRP A 117 2.34 -4.39 -12.65
C TRP A 117 3.06 -5.39 -13.56
N ASP A 118 4.18 -5.00 -14.14
CA ASP A 118 4.97 -5.85 -15.04
C ASP A 118 5.85 -6.85 -14.30
N ALA A 119 6.11 -6.61 -13.01
CA ALA A 119 6.99 -7.44 -12.21
C ALA A 119 6.27 -8.68 -11.67
N GLU A 120 6.83 -9.84 -12.00
CA GLU A 120 6.53 -11.12 -11.36
C GLU A 120 7.32 -11.23 -10.04
N TYR A 121 6.60 -11.42 -8.94
CA TYR A 121 7.12 -11.53 -7.58
C TYR A 121 6.60 -12.79 -6.91
#